data_AF-A0A2N9W4K9-F1
#
_entry.id   AF-A0A2N9W4K9-F1
#
_cell.length_a   1.000
_cell.length_b   1.000
_cell.length_c   1.000
_cell.angle_alpha   90.00
_cell.angle_beta   90.00
_cell.angle_gamma   90.00
#
_symmetry.space_group_name_H-M   'P 1'
#
loop_
_entity.id
_entity.type
_entity.pdbx_description
1 polymer ?
#
loop_
_entity_poly.entity_id
_entity_poly.type
_entity_poly.pdbx_seq_one_letter_code
_entity_poly.pdbx_strand_id
1 'polypeptide(L)'
;MTNSPSKLRKVLKQLGKRKLPIVIDSNGGNVDAAMEMGRMIRKGRLNVSVGSTSFTRCHPDQKGCKSPYQDGAFSGYSYPGFANCLSACPFILAAGTKRSVSLWSQVGIHQITTTVTKMMTRYETTYRIVKGKRKTVNTRVLNRKTTGSYTTTDLSKSQRRHIDRYFMEMGVNKTLVERMLAIPASDIAILSAEELEQYGLATERGDQ
;
A
#
# COMPACT_ATOMS: atom_id res chain seq x y z
N MET A 1 1.75 6.45 8.19
CA MET A 1 0.68 5.42 8.20
C MET A 1 1.25 3.99 8.26
N THR A 2 2.02 3.62 9.30
CA THR A 2 2.58 2.25 9.42
C THR A 2 1.62 1.27 10.11
N ASN A 3 0.59 1.77 10.80
CA ASN A 3 -0.37 0.95 11.56
C ASN A 3 -1.65 0.58 10.78
N SER A 4 -1.80 1.05 9.54
CA SER A 4 -3.01 0.80 8.73
C SER A 4 -3.27 -0.70 8.49
N PRO A 5 -2.27 -1.55 8.20
CA PRO A 5 -2.50 -2.98 8.05
C PRO A 5 -3.07 -3.65 9.31
N SER A 6 -2.57 -3.28 10.49
CA SER A 6 -3.08 -3.81 11.76
C SER A 6 -4.53 -3.42 12.01
N LYS A 7 -4.88 -2.14 11.74
CA LYS A 7 -6.27 -1.65 11.83
C LYS A 7 -7.20 -2.41 10.88
N LEU A 8 -6.80 -2.57 9.62
CA LEU A 8 -7.58 -3.35 8.65
C LEU A 8 -7.75 -4.80 9.11
N ARG A 9 -6.69 -5.43 9.60
CA ARG A 9 -6.73 -6.81 10.13
C ARG A 9 -7.73 -6.94 11.27
N LYS A 10 -7.82 -5.95 12.16
CA LYS A 10 -8.80 -5.91 13.26
C LYS A 10 -10.23 -5.82 12.72
N VAL A 11 -10.48 -4.93 11.77
CA VAL A 11 -11.80 -4.78 11.12
C VAL A 11 -12.21 -6.07 10.41
N LEU A 12 -11.34 -6.66 9.61
CA LEU A 12 -11.63 -7.92 8.90
C LEU A 12 -11.94 -9.07 9.86
N LYS A 13 -11.27 -9.14 11.02
CA LYS A 13 -11.60 -10.11 12.06
C LYS A 13 -12.99 -9.88 12.65
N GLN A 14 -13.36 -8.62 12.91
CA GLN A 14 -14.69 -8.26 13.43
C GLN A 14 -15.81 -8.57 12.43
N LEU A 15 -15.56 -8.42 11.12
CA LEU A 15 -16.52 -8.75 10.07
C LEU A 15 -16.77 -10.27 9.94
N GLY A 16 -15.85 -11.11 10.40
CA GLY A 16 -15.98 -12.56 10.35
C GLY A 16 -16.13 -13.08 8.92
N LYS A 17 -17.27 -13.73 8.62
CA LYS A 17 -17.57 -14.28 7.29
C LYS A 17 -18.22 -13.27 6.33
N ARG A 18 -18.56 -12.06 6.79
CA ARG A 18 -19.20 -11.04 5.96
C ARG A 18 -18.23 -10.54 4.89
N LYS A 19 -18.68 -10.49 3.64
CA LYS A 19 -17.93 -9.96 2.51
C LYS A 19 -18.47 -8.60 2.12
N LEU A 20 -18.01 -7.57 2.83
CA LEU A 20 -18.36 -6.19 2.51
C LEU A 20 -17.32 -5.59 1.57
N PRO A 21 -17.72 -4.70 0.63
CA PRO A 21 -16.76 -3.95 -0.17
C PRO A 21 -15.92 -3.05 0.74
N ILE A 22 -14.67 -2.85 0.37
CA ILE A 22 -13.79 -1.84 0.98
C ILE A 22 -13.92 -0.57 0.15
N VAL A 23 -14.45 0.49 0.77
CA VAL A 23 -14.50 1.82 0.17
C VAL A 23 -13.24 2.58 0.57
N ILE A 24 -12.53 3.13 -0.41
CA ILE A 24 -11.24 3.81 -0.19
C ILE A 24 -11.26 5.25 -0.72
N ASP A 25 -10.75 6.13 0.13
CA ASP A 25 -10.37 7.51 -0.18
C ASP A 25 -9.02 7.77 0.52
N SER A 26 -7.96 7.93 -0.26
CA SER A 26 -6.59 7.96 0.24
C SER A 26 -5.61 8.64 -0.72
N ASN A 27 -4.80 9.55 -0.17
CA ASN A 27 -3.65 10.15 -0.86
C ASN A 27 -2.39 9.25 -0.87
N GLY A 28 -2.49 8.02 -0.36
CA GLY A 28 -1.39 7.06 -0.34
C GLY A 28 -0.58 7.08 0.97
N GLY A 29 0.71 6.75 0.87
CA GLY A 29 1.59 6.55 2.03
C GLY A 29 2.64 5.47 1.79
N ASN A 30 2.71 4.47 2.68
CA ASN A 30 3.73 3.41 2.59
C ASN A 30 3.27 2.27 1.66
N VAL A 31 4.08 1.98 0.64
CA VAL A 31 3.77 0.97 -0.39
C VAL A 31 3.72 -0.45 0.18
N ASP A 32 4.63 -0.83 1.06
CA ASP A 32 4.65 -2.17 1.67
C ASP A 32 3.40 -2.41 2.53
N ALA A 33 2.98 -1.41 3.31
CA ALA A 33 1.74 -1.45 4.07
C ALA A 33 0.51 -1.55 3.17
N ALA A 34 0.49 -0.83 2.05
CA ALA A 34 -0.59 -0.90 1.06
C ALA A 34 -0.66 -2.30 0.41
N MET A 35 0.49 -2.89 0.06
CA MET A 35 0.57 -4.27 -0.44
C MET A 35 0.11 -5.27 0.62
N GLU A 36 0.53 -5.13 1.88
CA GLU A 36 0.08 -6.00 2.98
C GLU A 36 -1.44 -5.95 3.16
N MET A 37 -2.02 -4.74 3.14
CA MET A 37 -3.47 -4.54 3.16
C MET A 37 -4.14 -5.23 1.97
N GLY A 38 -3.60 -5.02 0.76
CA GLY A 38 -4.11 -5.64 -0.45
C GLY A 38 -4.05 -7.18 -0.40
N ARG A 39 -3.00 -7.78 0.16
CA ARG A 39 -2.95 -9.24 0.37
C ARG A 39 -4.09 -9.74 1.26
N MET A 40 -4.44 -9.01 2.31
CA MET A 40 -5.57 -9.35 3.18
C MET A 40 -6.91 -9.24 2.44
N ILE A 41 -7.10 -8.17 1.66
CA ILE A 41 -8.30 -7.92 0.83
C ILE A 41 -8.48 -9.04 -0.20
N ARG A 42 -7.43 -9.35 -0.97
CA ARG A 42 -7.46 -10.39 -2.00
C ARG A 42 -7.74 -11.77 -1.39
N LYS A 43 -7.10 -12.11 -0.25
CA LYS A 43 -7.37 -13.35 0.49
C LYS A 43 -8.82 -13.43 0.95
N GLY A 44 -9.40 -12.31 1.39
CA GLY A 44 -10.80 -12.21 1.78
C GLY A 44 -11.79 -12.25 0.61
N ARG A 45 -11.31 -12.17 -0.64
CA ARG A 45 -12.14 -12.01 -1.85
C ARG A 45 -13.11 -10.83 -1.73
N LEU A 46 -12.58 -9.70 -1.28
CA LEU A 46 -13.34 -8.47 -1.11
C LEU A 46 -13.24 -7.61 -2.37
N ASN A 47 -14.33 -6.91 -2.69
CA ASN A 47 -14.32 -5.87 -3.71
C ASN A 47 -13.75 -4.59 -3.13
N VAL A 48 -13.20 -3.74 -4.00
CA VAL A 48 -12.65 -2.44 -3.62
C VAL A 48 -13.24 -1.37 -4.51
N SER A 49 -13.71 -0.29 -3.89
CA SER A 49 -14.35 0.82 -4.57
C SER A 49 -13.69 2.13 -4.17
N VAL A 50 -13.34 2.98 -5.14
CA VAL A 50 -12.91 4.35 -4.85
C VAL A 50 -14.16 5.19 -4.65
N GLY A 51 -14.33 5.73 -3.45
CA GLY A 51 -15.55 6.45 -3.07
C GLY A 51 -15.38 7.14 -1.72
N SER A 52 -16.19 8.16 -1.47
CA SER A 52 -16.17 8.93 -0.23
C SER A 52 -17.20 8.38 0.75
N THR A 53 -17.06 8.73 2.03
CA THR A 53 -18.06 8.40 3.05
C THR A 53 -18.74 9.68 3.52
N SER A 54 -20.06 9.77 3.30
CA SER A 54 -20.88 10.83 3.88
C SER A 54 -21.31 10.42 5.28
N PHE A 55 -20.65 10.97 6.30
CA PHE A 55 -20.93 10.66 7.71
C PHE A 55 -22.21 11.33 8.18
N THR A 56 -23.08 10.60 8.89
CA THR A 56 -24.43 11.10 9.24
C THR A 56 -24.46 12.05 10.43
N ARG A 57 -23.44 12.05 11.29
CA ARG A 57 -23.39 12.88 12.51
C ARG A 57 -22.27 13.91 12.46
N CYS A 58 -21.04 13.45 12.31
CA CYS A 58 -19.86 14.29 12.22
C CYS A 58 -18.74 13.53 11.50
N HIS A 59 -17.83 14.28 10.90
CA HIS A 59 -16.65 13.70 10.27
C HIS A 59 -15.66 13.24 11.35
N PRO A 60 -15.00 12.07 11.22
CA PRO A 60 -14.04 11.57 12.22
C PRO A 60 -12.93 12.57 12.58
N ASP A 61 -12.51 13.41 11.63
CA ASP A 61 -11.48 14.44 11.83
C ASP A 61 -12.02 15.77 12.40
N GLN A 62 -13.33 15.91 12.53
CA GLN A 62 -13.93 17.10 13.11
C GLN A 62 -13.64 17.17 14.61
N LYS A 63 -13.18 18.34 15.08
CA LYS A 63 -12.88 18.57 16.50
C LYS A 63 -14.12 18.26 17.36
N GLY A 64 -13.94 17.42 18.37
CA GLY A 64 -15.01 17.02 19.29
C GLY A 64 -15.92 15.90 18.78
N CYS A 65 -15.72 15.42 17.55
CA CYS A 65 -16.45 14.28 17.02
C CYS A 65 -16.04 12.99 17.75
N LYS A 66 -17.03 12.23 18.25
CA LYS A 66 -16.82 10.95 18.92
C LYS A 66 -17.64 9.88 18.22
N SER A 67 -17.02 8.72 18.04
CA SER A 67 -17.72 7.54 17.51
C SER A 67 -18.88 7.17 18.43
N PRO A 68 -20.08 6.90 17.88
CA PRO A 68 -21.21 6.39 18.66
C PRO A 68 -21.11 4.87 18.93
N TYR A 69 -20.08 4.19 18.42
CA TYR A 69 -19.94 2.73 18.50
C TYR A 69 -18.73 2.33 19.35
N GLN A 70 -18.85 1.22 20.07
CA GLN A 70 -17.80 0.73 20.97
C GLN A 70 -16.50 0.32 20.25
N ASP A 71 -16.60 -0.02 18.96
CA ASP A 71 -15.45 -0.39 18.12
C ASP A 71 -14.76 0.82 17.48
N GLY A 72 -15.26 2.04 17.72
CA GLY A 72 -14.72 3.27 17.16
C GLY A 72 -15.18 3.57 15.73
N ALA A 73 -16.14 2.82 15.19
CA ALA A 73 -16.68 3.07 13.85
C ALA A 73 -17.48 4.38 13.78
N PHE A 74 -17.73 4.90 12.59
CA PHE A 74 -18.63 6.04 12.37
C PHE A 74 -19.73 5.64 11.39
N SER A 75 -20.95 6.10 11.62
CA SER A 75 -22.08 5.86 10.72
C SER A 75 -21.95 6.76 9.49
N GLY A 76 -22.17 6.20 8.31
CA GLY A 76 -22.15 6.95 7.06
C GLY A 76 -22.69 6.14 5.90
N TYR A 77 -22.91 6.83 4.79
CA TYR A 77 -23.27 6.24 3.51
C TYR A 77 -22.05 6.30 2.58
N SER A 78 -21.81 5.21 1.86
CA SER A 78 -20.84 5.21 0.77
C SER A 78 -21.37 6.05 -0.37
N TYR A 79 -20.56 6.97 -0.86
CA TYR A 79 -20.87 7.81 -2.02
C TYR A 79 -19.87 7.51 -3.15
N PRO A 80 -20.34 7.10 -4.34
CA PRO A 80 -19.48 6.75 -5.46
C PRO A 80 -19.01 8.03 -6.18
N GLY A 81 -18.11 8.79 -5.55
CA GLY A 81 -17.58 10.03 -6.10
C GLY A 81 -16.83 10.86 -5.07
N PHE A 82 -16.17 11.92 -5.55
CA PHE A 82 -15.41 12.88 -4.75
C PHE A 82 -14.38 12.24 -3.83
N ALA A 83 -13.70 11.21 -4.33
CA ALA A 83 -12.69 10.46 -3.59
C ALA A 83 -11.43 10.28 -4.42
N ASN A 84 -10.31 10.20 -3.72
CA ASN A 84 -9.00 10.08 -4.32
C ASN A 84 -8.39 8.72 -4.01
N CYS A 85 -7.65 8.17 -4.97
CA CYS A 85 -6.80 7.01 -4.74
C CYS A 85 -5.45 7.24 -5.38
N LEU A 86 -4.56 7.90 -4.63
CA LEU A 86 -3.28 8.39 -5.13
C LEU A 86 -2.10 7.59 -4.57
N SER A 87 -0.99 7.59 -5.31
CA SER A 87 0.33 7.10 -4.86
C SER A 87 0.34 5.61 -4.48
N ALA A 88 0.33 5.27 -3.19
CA ALA A 88 0.27 3.90 -2.70
C ALA A 88 -1.15 3.30 -2.71
N CYS A 89 -2.20 4.13 -2.81
CA CYS A 89 -3.58 3.66 -2.81
C CYS A 89 -3.93 2.69 -3.97
N PRO A 90 -3.47 2.90 -5.22
CA PRO A 90 -3.68 1.96 -6.32
C PRO A 90 -3.28 0.51 -6.03
N PHE A 91 -2.32 0.27 -5.13
CA PHE A 91 -1.96 -1.09 -4.69
C PHE A 91 -3.12 -1.76 -3.92
N ILE A 92 -3.86 -1.00 -3.11
CA ILE A 92 -5.05 -1.49 -2.40
C ILE A 92 -6.19 -1.71 -3.40
N LEU A 93 -6.42 -0.76 -4.31
CA LEU A 93 -7.44 -0.89 -5.37
C LEU A 93 -7.24 -2.16 -6.19
N ALA A 94 -6.01 -2.40 -6.67
CA ALA A 94 -5.65 -3.59 -7.44
C ALA A 94 -6.02 -4.91 -6.74
N ALA A 95 -6.01 -4.92 -5.40
CA ALA A 95 -6.29 -6.14 -4.65
C ALA A 95 -7.76 -6.59 -4.69
N GLY A 96 -8.69 -5.71 -5.08
CA GLY A 96 -10.10 -6.04 -5.21
C GLY A 96 -10.34 -7.17 -6.22
N THR A 97 -11.24 -8.09 -5.87
CA THR A 97 -11.75 -9.10 -6.82
C THR A 97 -12.62 -8.48 -7.90
N LYS A 98 -13.37 -7.43 -7.51
CA LYS A 98 -13.92 -6.43 -8.41
C LYS A 98 -13.48 -5.05 -7.95
N ARG A 99 -13.30 -4.15 -8.91
CA ARG A 99 -12.72 -2.81 -8.70
C ARG A 99 -13.59 -1.79 -9.37
N SER A 100 -14.10 -0.86 -8.58
CA SER A 100 -14.99 0.16 -9.09
C SER A 100 -14.44 1.56 -8.80
N VAL A 101 -14.50 2.40 -9.82
CA VAL A 101 -14.05 3.80 -9.75
C VAL A 101 -15.15 4.63 -10.40
N SER A 102 -15.68 5.59 -9.66
CA SER A 102 -16.66 6.54 -10.19
C SER A 102 -16.01 7.55 -11.14
N LEU A 103 -16.79 8.08 -12.08
CA LEU A 103 -16.38 9.20 -12.94
C LEU A 103 -16.00 10.47 -12.17
N TRP A 104 -16.44 10.58 -10.91
CA TRP A 104 -16.17 11.71 -10.02
C TRP A 104 -15.07 11.41 -9.00
N SER A 105 -14.41 10.27 -9.15
CA SER A 105 -13.28 9.84 -8.33
C SER A 105 -12.03 9.74 -9.18
N GLN A 106 -10.88 9.91 -8.53
CA GLN A 106 -9.60 9.96 -9.22
C GLN A 106 -8.67 8.86 -8.72
N VAL A 107 -7.95 8.24 -9.66
CA VAL A 107 -6.85 7.33 -9.36
C VAL A 107 -5.59 7.93 -9.96
N GLY A 108 -4.59 8.18 -9.11
CA GLY A 108 -3.38 8.88 -9.48
C GLY A 108 -2.13 8.07 -9.19
N ILE A 109 -1.18 8.09 -10.13
CA ILE A 109 0.07 7.37 -10.03
C ILE A 109 1.28 8.29 -10.20
N HIS A 110 2.38 7.92 -9.55
CA HIS A 110 3.70 8.51 -9.72
C HIS A 110 4.81 7.53 -9.32
N GLN A 111 6.08 7.88 -9.53
CA GLN A 111 7.20 7.02 -9.18
C GLN A 111 7.29 6.80 -7.67
N ILE A 112 7.74 5.61 -7.26
CA ILE A 112 7.79 5.23 -5.85
C ILE A 112 9.03 5.80 -5.18
N THR A 113 8.82 6.47 -4.06
CA THR A 113 9.88 7.03 -3.24
C THR A 113 10.23 6.05 -2.12
N THR A 114 11.49 5.63 -2.03
CA THR A 114 12.02 4.72 -1.00
C THR A 114 12.94 5.45 -0.04
N THR A 115 12.73 5.30 1.26
CA THR A 115 13.70 5.73 2.28
C THR A 115 14.72 4.63 2.53
N VAL A 116 15.99 4.91 2.24
CA VAL A 116 17.12 4.03 2.50
C VAL A 116 17.77 4.44 3.82
N THR A 117 17.72 3.54 4.81
CA THR A 117 18.41 3.72 6.09
C THR A 117 19.78 3.06 6.03
N LYS A 118 20.84 3.84 6.22
CA LYS A 118 22.22 3.34 6.31
C LYS A 118 22.48 2.84 7.73
N MET A 119 22.96 1.60 7.84
CA MET A 119 23.33 1.00 9.12
C MET A 119 24.81 0.61 9.12
N MET A 120 25.54 0.99 10.17
CA MET A 120 26.88 0.50 10.47
C MET A 120 26.78 -0.65 11.46
N THR A 121 27.22 -1.84 11.03
CA THR A 121 27.30 -3.03 11.89
C THR A 121 28.76 -3.33 12.21
N ARG A 122 29.10 -3.40 13.49
CA ARG A 122 30.44 -3.78 13.95
C ARG A 122 30.44 -5.27 14.29
N TYR A 123 31.39 -6.02 13.75
CA TYR A 123 31.55 -7.45 13.99
C TYR A 123 32.85 -7.74 14.72
N GLU A 124 32.85 -8.79 15.53
CA GLU A 124 34.04 -9.45 16.06
C GLU A 124 34.12 -10.86 15.46
N THR A 125 35.21 -11.15 14.74
CA THR A 125 35.42 -12.45 14.13
C THR A 125 36.65 -13.13 14.73
N THR A 126 36.45 -14.29 15.36
CA THR A 126 37.51 -15.14 15.89
C THR A 126 37.97 -16.10 14.80
N TYR A 127 39.29 -16.22 14.61
CA TYR A 127 39.90 -17.15 13.66
C TYR A 127 40.75 -18.19 14.39
N ARG A 128 40.81 -19.40 13.84
CA ARG A 128 41.77 -20.45 14.20
C ARG A 128 42.60 -20.77 12.97
N ILE A 129 43.92 -20.81 13.11
CA ILE A 129 44.80 -21.23 12.01
C ILE A 129 44.91 -22.75 12.03
N VAL A 130 44.59 -23.39 10.90
CA VAL A 130 44.67 -24.85 10.73
C VAL A 130 45.53 -25.13 9.50
N LYS A 131 46.67 -25.80 9.67
CA LYS A 131 47.64 -26.07 8.59
C LYS A 131 48.02 -24.80 7.81
N GLY A 132 48.32 -23.72 8.53
CA GLY A 132 48.70 -22.43 7.94
C GLY A 132 47.54 -21.61 7.34
N LYS A 133 46.30 -22.13 7.30
CA LYS A 133 45.15 -21.39 6.73
C LYS A 133 44.23 -20.85 7.83
N ARG A 134 43.84 -19.57 7.74
CA ARG A 134 42.82 -18.96 8.61
C ARG A 134 41.48 -19.64 8.39
N LYS A 135 40.90 -20.20 9.45
CA LYS A 135 39.52 -20.71 9.50
C LYS A 135 38.71 -19.83 10.45
N THR A 136 37.62 -19.25 9.96
CA THR A 136 36.66 -18.53 10.80
C THR A 136 36.05 -19.49 11.81
N VAL A 137 36.18 -19.19 13.10
CA VAL A 137 35.60 -19.98 14.21
C VAL A 137 34.25 -19.41 14.59
N ASN A 138 34.16 -18.09 14.72
CA ASN A 138 32.94 -17.41 15.13
C ASN A 138 32.93 -15.98 14.58
N THR A 139 31.75 -15.48 14.23
CA THR A 139 31.52 -14.05 13.92
C THR A 139 30.33 -13.58 14.75
N ARG A 140 30.56 -12.64 15.65
CA ARG A 140 29.53 -12.02 16.49
C ARG A 140 29.29 -10.58 16.06
N VAL A 141 28.01 -10.18 16.00
CA VAL A 141 27.63 -8.77 15.88
C VAL A 141 27.83 -8.10 17.24
N LEU A 142 28.70 -7.09 17.30
CA LEU A 142 28.93 -6.28 18.50
C LEU A 142 27.91 -5.16 18.64
N ASN A 143 27.65 -4.44 17.55
CA ASN A 143 26.76 -3.28 17.56
C ASN A 143 26.16 -3.03 16.16
N ARG A 144 24.93 -2.51 16.11
CA ARG A 144 24.30 -1.95 14.92
C ARG A 144 23.86 -0.53 15.26
N LYS A 145 24.36 0.46 14.51
CA LYS A 145 23.91 1.85 14.63
C LYS A 145 23.46 2.38 13.29
N THR A 146 22.36 3.15 13.28
CA THR A 146 21.91 3.89 12.10
C THR A 146 22.85 5.08 11.89
N THR A 147 23.36 5.25 10.67
CA THR A 147 24.30 6.33 10.30
C THR A 147 23.66 7.41 9.42
N GLY A 148 22.33 7.41 9.33
CA GLY A 148 21.54 8.33 8.53
C GLY A 148 20.55 7.61 7.62
N SER A 149 19.58 8.35 7.11
CA SER A 149 18.66 7.88 6.07
C SER A 149 18.60 8.92 4.96
N TYR A 150 18.38 8.47 3.72
CA TYR A 150 18.09 9.34 2.60
C TYR A 150 16.93 8.77 1.81
N THR A 151 16.29 9.61 1.02
CA THR A 151 15.16 9.23 0.21
C THR A 151 15.60 9.21 -1.25
N THR A 152 15.26 8.14 -1.97
CA THR A 152 15.56 7.99 -3.40
C THR A 152 14.33 7.48 -4.14
N THR A 153 14.24 7.77 -5.42
CA THR A 153 13.24 7.25 -6.36
C THR A 153 13.77 6.03 -7.12
N ASP A 154 15.05 5.71 -6.93
CA ASP A 154 15.68 4.53 -7.52
C ASP A 154 15.20 3.26 -6.81
N LEU A 155 14.52 2.41 -7.58
CA LEU A 155 14.16 1.07 -7.12
C LEU A 155 15.28 0.09 -7.45
N SER A 156 15.73 -0.67 -6.45
CA SER A 156 16.58 -1.83 -6.72
C SER A 156 15.83 -2.85 -7.59
N LYS A 157 16.57 -3.69 -8.32
CA LYS A 157 15.98 -4.78 -9.13
C LYS A 157 15.06 -5.69 -8.31
N SER A 158 15.36 -5.90 -7.02
CA SER A 158 14.52 -6.71 -6.13
C SER A 158 13.21 -6.01 -5.80
N GLN A 159 13.25 -4.71 -5.48
CA GLN A 159 12.04 -3.93 -5.20
C GLN A 159 11.14 -3.84 -6.43
N ARG A 160 11.72 -3.56 -7.60
CA ARG A 160 10.97 -3.53 -8.86
C ARG A 160 10.24 -4.85 -9.11
N ARG A 161 10.95 -5.98 -9.01
CA ARG A 161 10.35 -7.32 -9.15
C ARG A 161 9.26 -7.61 -8.11
N HIS A 162 9.42 -7.11 -6.89
CA HIS A 162 8.41 -7.29 -5.84
C HIS A 162 7.10 -6.58 -6.20
N ILE A 163 7.19 -5.35 -6.69
CA ILE A 163 6.06 -4.55 -7.16
C ILE A 163 5.41 -5.16 -8.40
N ASP A 164 6.21 -5.52 -9.42
CA ASP A 164 5.71 -6.15 -10.64
C ASP A 164 4.94 -7.43 -10.32
N ARG A 165 5.51 -8.27 -9.43
CA ARG A 165 4.86 -9.50 -8.99
C ARG A 165 3.55 -9.24 -8.26
N TYR A 166 3.52 -8.23 -7.39
CA TYR A 166 2.30 -7.86 -6.68
C TYR A 166 1.19 -7.51 -7.67
N PHE A 167 1.44 -6.60 -8.61
CA PHE A 167 0.43 -6.20 -9.59
C PHE A 167 0.02 -7.36 -10.51
N MET A 168 0.97 -8.17 -10.96
CA MET A 168 0.70 -9.36 -11.76
C MET A 168 -0.23 -10.35 -11.03
N GLU A 169 0.04 -10.66 -9.76
CA GLU A 169 -0.80 -11.55 -8.96
C GLU A 169 -2.19 -10.96 -8.67
N MET A 170 -2.31 -9.64 -8.71
CA MET A 170 -3.60 -8.96 -8.64
C MET A 170 -4.33 -8.92 -9.98
N GLY A 171 -3.69 -9.27 -11.11
CA GLY A 171 -4.27 -9.15 -12.44
C GLY A 171 -4.30 -7.70 -12.94
N VAL A 172 -3.26 -6.93 -12.61
CA VAL A 172 -3.00 -5.60 -13.16
C VAL A 172 -1.93 -5.71 -14.24
N ASN A 173 -2.11 -4.96 -15.33
CA ASN A 173 -1.17 -4.98 -16.45
C ASN A 173 0.22 -4.47 -16.01
N LYS A 174 1.27 -5.20 -16.40
CA LYS A 174 2.67 -4.91 -16.05
C LYS A 174 3.14 -3.52 -16.52
N THR A 175 2.55 -2.98 -17.59
CA THR A 175 2.92 -1.67 -18.14
C THR A 175 2.54 -0.52 -17.19
N LEU A 176 1.64 -0.75 -16.23
CA LEU A 176 1.32 0.25 -15.20
C LEU A 176 2.58 0.67 -14.43
N VAL A 177 3.43 -0.28 -14.04
CA VAL A 177 4.63 0.03 -13.24
C VAL A 177 5.63 0.85 -14.05
N GLU A 178 5.74 0.60 -15.35
CA GLU A 178 6.55 1.41 -16.26
C GLU A 178 6.00 2.83 -16.34
N ARG A 179 4.67 2.99 -16.49
CA ARG A 179 4.02 4.30 -16.47
C ARG A 179 4.23 5.02 -15.14
N MET A 180 4.11 4.34 -14.00
CA MET A 180 4.36 4.93 -12.68
C MET A 180 5.77 5.52 -12.60
N LEU A 181 6.79 4.77 -13.03
CA LEU A 181 8.19 5.20 -12.95
C LEU A 181 8.56 6.32 -13.92
N ALA A 182 7.75 6.55 -14.95
CA ALA A 182 7.93 7.67 -15.87
C ALA A 182 7.43 9.00 -15.31
N ILE A 183 6.62 8.98 -14.24
CA ILE A 183 6.04 10.18 -13.62
C ILE A 183 6.87 10.60 -12.41
N PRO A 184 7.44 11.83 -12.38
CA PRO A 184 8.24 12.32 -11.26
C PRO A 184 7.50 12.22 -9.91
N ALA A 185 8.24 12.02 -8.82
CA ALA A 185 7.65 11.88 -7.48
C ALA A 185 7.02 13.19 -6.95
N SER A 186 7.34 14.32 -7.57
CA SER A 186 6.77 15.62 -7.30
C SER A 186 5.48 15.88 -8.09
N ASP A 187 5.07 14.96 -8.95
CA ASP A 187 3.90 15.08 -9.83
C ASP A 187 2.97 13.87 -9.66
N ILE A 188 1.74 13.96 -10.18
CA ILE A 188 0.75 12.89 -10.15
C ILE A 188 0.03 12.84 -11.50
N ALA A 189 0.15 11.71 -12.20
CA ALA A 189 -0.68 11.45 -13.37
C ALA A 189 -2.01 10.84 -12.95
N ILE A 190 -3.11 11.54 -13.21
CA ILE A 190 -4.47 11.01 -13.05
C ILE A 190 -4.79 10.14 -14.26
N LEU A 191 -5.22 8.90 -13.99
CA LEU A 191 -5.53 7.93 -15.03
C LEU A 191 -6.90 8.21 -15.65
N SER A 192 -7.00 8.11 -16.98
CA SER A 192 -8.29 8.14 -17.67
C SER A 192 -9.12 6.87 -17.38
N ALA A 193 -10.41 6.90 -17.72
CA ALA A 193 -11.25 5.70 -17.66
C ALA A 193 -10.70 4.57 -18.54
N GLU A 194 -10.19 4.87 -19.74
CA GLU A 194 -9.58 3.85 -20.60
C GLU A 194 -8.28 3.31 -19.99
N GLU A 195 -7.44 4.16 -19.42
CA GLU A 195 -6.21 3.71 -18.75
C GLU A 195 -6.54 2.82 -17.54
N LEU A 196 -7.57 3.17 -16.76
CA LEU A 196 -8.04 2.35 -15.64
C LEU A 196 -8.48 0.96 -16.08
N GLU A 197 -9.25 0.86 -17.17
CA GLU A 197 -9.65 -0.44 -17.74
C GLU A 197 -8.46 -1.19 -18.34
N GLN A 198 -7.62 -0.50 -19.11
CA GLN A 198 -6.44 -1.07 -19.78
C GLN A 198 -5.44 -1.66 -18.77
N TYR A 199 -5.20 -0.97 -17.66
CA TYR A 199 -4.35 -1.48 -16.58
C TYR A 199 -5.08 -2.50 -15.69
N GLY A 200 -6.40 -2.64 -15.82
CA GLY A 200 -7.24 -3.50 -14.99
C GLY A 200 -7.49 -2.92 -13.60
N LEU A 201 -7.26 -1.64 -13.36
CA LEU A 201 -7.54 -0.97 -12.08
C LEU A 201 -9.03 -0.69 -11.87
N ALA A 202 -9.83 -0.64 -12.93
CA ALA A 202 -11.29 -0.70 -12.89
C ALA A 202 -11.76 -1.93 -13.68
N THR A 203 -12.63 -2.75 -13.07
CA THR A 203 -13.20 -3.96 -13.69
C THR A 203 -14.72 -3.91 -13.78
N GLU A 204 -15.34 -2.90 -13.17
CA GLU A 204 -16.78 -2.63 -13.21
C GLU A 204 -17.00 -1.11 -13.10
N ARG A 205 -18.14 -0.62 -13.61
CA ARG A 205 -18.50 0.81 -13.46
C ARG A 205 -18.89 1.10 -12.01
N GLY A 206 -18.36 2.19 -11.44
CA GLY A 206 -18.57 2.60 -10.05
C GLY A 206 -19.98 3.08 -9.68
N ASP A 207 -20.86 3.18 -10.67
CA ASP A 207 -22.20 3.78 -10.53
C ASP A 207 -23.32 2.74 -10.32
N GLN A 208 -22.99 1.48 -10.03
CA GLN A 208 -23.94 0.38 -9.79
C GLN A 208 -23.92 -0.13 -8.35
#